data_AF-A0AA39W8D2-F1
#
_entry.id   AF-A0AA39W8D2-F1
#
_cell.length_a   1.000
_cell.length_b   1.000
_cell.length_c   1.000
_cell.angle_alpha   90.00
_cell.angle_beta   90.00
_cell.angle_gamma   90.00
#
_symmetry.space_group_name_H-M   'P 1'
#
loop_
_entity.id
_entity.type
_entity.pdbx_description
1 polymer ?
#
loop_
_entity_poly.entity_id
_entity_poly.type
_entity_poly.pdbx_seq_one_letter_code
_entity_poly.pdbx_strand_id
1 'polypeptide(L)' 'MLIASKEMSRIIDLKEKLKSEFDMKDLGNAKMILGMEIVRIRKENSLCLKQTNYLNKLVDRFAMRNCKPANT' A
#
# COMPACT_ATOMS: atom_id res chain seq x y z
N MET A 1 0.15 -8.16 7.11
CA MET A 1 -1.26 -8.33 6.73
C MET A 1 -1.94 -6.97 6.72
N LEU A 2 -2.88 -6.71 5.80
CA LEU A 2 -3.66 -5.47 5.77
C LEU A 2 -5.05 -5.72 6.33
N ILE A 3 -5.51 -4.86 7.24
CA ILE A 3 -6.86 -4.91 7.82
C ILE A 3 -7.54 -3.58 7.53
N ALA A 4 -8.75 -3.62 7.00
CA ALA A 4 -9.56 -2.45 6.72
C ALA A 4 -10.99 -2.66 7.22
N SER A 5 -11.57 -1.62 7.81
CA SER A 5 -12.96 -1.58 8.29
C SER A 5 -13.40 -0.12 8.36
N LYS A 6 -14.71 0.11 8.26
CA LYS A 6 -15.31 1.42 8.53
C LYS A 6 -15.25 1.78 10.02
N GLU A 7 -15.33 0.78 10.88
CA GLU A 7 -15.36 0.92 12.34
C GLU A 7 -14.05 0.45 12.95
N MET A 8 -13.47 1.26 13.84
CA MET A 8 -12.21 0.95 14.51
C MET A 8 -12.34 -0.19 15.53
N SER A 9 -13.49 -0.30 16.21
CA SER A 9 -13.80 -1.41 17.13
C SER A 9 -13.58 -2.77 16.45
N ARG A 10 -14.15 -2.96 15.26
CA ARG A 10 -13.99 -4.19 14.47
C ARG A 10 -12.54 -4.49 14.09
N ILE A 11 -11.71 -3.46 13.90
CA ILE A 11 -10.27 -3.66 13.66
C ILE A 11 -9.58 -4.16 14.93
N ILE A 12 -9.91 -3.58 16.08
CA ILE A 12 -9.33 -3.95 17.38
C ILE A 12 -9.72 -5.39 17.72
N ASP A 13 -11.02 -5.73 17.66
CA ASP A 13 -11.52 -7.07 17.97
C ASP A 13 -10.87 -8.14 17.08
N LEU A 14 -10.69 -7.84 15.79
CA LEU A 14 -10.05 -8.75 14.85
C LEU A 14 -8.54 -8.90 15.15
N LYS A 15 -7.86 -7.81 15.51
CA LYS A 15 -6.44 -7.87 15.90
C LYS A 15 -6.25 -8.74 17.14
N GLU A 16 -7.11 -8.62 18.15
CA GLU A 16 -7.02 -9.42 19.38
C GLU A 16 -7.22 -10.90 19.09
N LYS A 17 -8.26 -11.26 18.33
CA LYS A 17 -8.51 -12.65 17.92
C LYS A 17 -7.36 -13.24 17.11
N LEU A 18 -6.74 -12.46 16.23
CA LEU A 18 -5.61 -12.97 15.46
C LEU A 18 -4.33 -13.07 16.29
N LYS A 19 -4.15 -12.21 17.29
CA LYS A 19 -3.01 -12.27 18.21
C LYS A 19 -3.11 -13.44 19.20
N SER A 20 -4.30 -13.96 19.49
CA SER A 20 -4.45 -15.18 20.31
C SER A 20 -4.03 -16.43 19.56
N GLU A 21 -4.29 -16.49 18.25
CA GLU A 21 -4.00 -17.68 17.43
C GLU A 21 -2.62 -17.64 16.75
N PHE A 22 -2.09 -16.44 16.50
CA PHE A 22 -0.85 -16.25 15.75
C PHE A 22 0.10 -15.30 16.48
N ASP A 23 1.40 -15.61 16.44
CA ASP A 23 2.44 -14.67 16.88
C ASP A 23 2.44 -13.46 15.93
N MET A 24 1.91 -12.36 16.44
CA MET A 24 1.52 -11.18 15.67
C MET A 24 2.14 -9.92 16.27
N LYS A 25 2.73 -9.11 15.38
CA LYS A 25 3.16 -7.74 15.71
C LYS A 25 2.34 -6.74 14.92
N ASP A 26 1.76 -5.77 15.64
CA ASP A 26 1.17 -4.59 15.01
C ASP A 26 2.28 -3.62 14.58
N LEU A 27 2.32 -3.30 13.28
CA LEU A 27 3.28 -2.36 12.69
C LEU A 27 2.67 -0.96 12.51
N GLY A 28 1.45 -0.74 12.99
CA GLY A 28 0.72 0.51 12.85
C GLY A 28 0.09 0.67 11.46
N ASN A 29 0.00 1.91 10.99
CA ASN A 29 -0.64 2.21 9.72
C ASN A 29 0.13 1.60 8.55
N ALA A 30 -0.57 0.90 7.67
CA ALA A 30 0.02 0.32 6.48
C ALA A 30 0.56 1.42 5.54
N LYS A 31 1.84 1.33 5.20
CA LYS A 31 2.53 2.22 4.25
C LYS A 31 2.91 1.54 2.95
N MET A 32 2.99 0.20 2.96
CA MET A 32 3.44 -0.59 1.82
C MET A 32 2.58 -1.85 1.69
N ILE A 33 2.20 -2.23 0.47
CA ILE A 33 1.57 -3.51 0.14
C ILE A 33 2.04 -3.98 -1.23
N LEU A 34 2.54 -5.22 -1.33
CA LEU A 34 3.00 -5.83 -2.59
C LEU A 34 3.98 -4.95 -3.39
N GLY A 35 4.85 -4.19 -2.70
CA GLY A 35 5.79 -3.26 -3.34
C GLY A 35 5.18 -1.93 -3.82
N MET A 36 3.91 -1.70 -3.55
CA MET A 36 3.21 -0.43 -3.75
C MET A 36 3.20 0.37 -2.44
N GLU A 37 3.34 1.68 -2.53
CA GLU A 37 3.18 2.59 -1.39
C GLU A 37 1.71 2.95 -1.20
N ILE A 38 1.23 2.89 0.04
CA ILE A 38 -0.12 3.31 0.42
C ILE A 38 -0.04 4.72 1.01
N VAL A 39 -0.79 5.64 0.41
CA VAL A 39 -0.90 7.02 0.87
C VAL A 39 -2.35 7.27 1.28
N ARG A 40 -2.59 7.62 2.55
CA ARG A 40 -3.92 7.95 3.06
C ARG A 40 -4.02 9.44 3.34
N ILE A 41 -4.92 10.13 2.65
CA ILE A 41 -5.17 11.57 2.82
C ILE A 41 -6.49 11.73 3.57
N ARG A 42 -6.40 11.92 4.90
CA ARG A 42 -7.59 11.98 5.77
C ARG A 42 -8.48 13.18 5.50
N LYS A 43 -7.91 14.33 5.10
CA LYS A 43 -8.67 15.56 4.79
C LYS A 43 -9.65 15.35 3.62
N GLU A 44 -9.25 14.52 2.66
CA GLU A 44 -10.01 14.23 1.44
C GLU A 44 -10.75 12.89 1.53
N ASN A 45 -10.62 12.19 2.66
CA ASN A 45 -11.09 10.82 2.85
C ASN A 45 -10.65 9.86 1.72
N SER A 46 -9.45 10.08 1.16
CA SER A 46 -8.94 9.33 0.02
C SER A 46 -7.81 8.37 0.44
N LEU A 47 -7.72 7.26 -0.29
CA LEU A 47 -6.65 6.27 -0.17
C LEU A 47 -6.07 6.04 -1.57
N CYS A 48 -4.78 6.32 -1.72
CA CYS A 48 -4.06 6.24 -2.99
C CYS A 48 -2.98 5.16 -2.90
N LEU A 49 -2.74 4.48 -4.03
CA LEU A 49 -1.63 3.56 -4.20
C LEU A 49 -0.62 4.20 -5.16
N LYS A 50 0.63 4.35 -4.72
CA LYS A 50 1.74 4.81 -5.56
C LYS A 50 2.62 3.62 -5.95
N GLN A 51 2.92 3.50 -7.24
CA GLN A 51 3.74 2.43 -7.79
C GLN A 51 4.97 2.94 -8.55
N THR A 52 5.52 4.09 -8.15
CA THR A 52 6.63 4.73 -8.87
C THR A 52 7.83 3.79 -9.07
N ASN A 53 8.16 2.98 -8.07
CA ASN A 53 9.25 1.99 -8.19
C ASN A 53 8.97 0.90 -9.22
N TYR A 54 7.72 0.46 -9.36
CA TYR A 54 7.35 -0.51 -10.38
C TYR A 54 7.44 0.09 -11.78
N LEU A 55 6.97 1.33 -11.95
CA LEU A 55 7.09 2.05 -13.22
C LEU A 55 8.56 2.27 -13.62
N ASN A 56 9.42 2.67 -12.67
CA ASN A 56 10.86 2.81 -12.94
C ASN A 56 11.48 1.48 -13.37
N LYS A 57 11.15 0.38 -12.70
CA LYS A 57 11.61 -0.97 -13.09
C LYS A 57 11.14 -1.37 -14.49
N LEU A 58 9.91 -1.01 -14.87
CA LEU A 58 9.39 -1.26 -16.22
C LEU A 58 10.17 -0.47 -17.28
N VAL A 59 10.36 0.83 -17.06
CA VAL A 59 11.13 1.70 -17.97
C VAL A 59 12.55 1.17 -18.14
N ASP A 60 13.18 0.72 -17.06
CA ASP A 60 14.52 0.13 -17.08
C ASP A 60 14.54 -1.20 -17.84
N ARG A 61 13.57 -2.09 -17.57
CA ARG A 61 13.47 -3.41 -18.19
C ARG A 61 13.33 -3.34 -19.71
N PHE A 62 12.63 -2.33 -20.21
CA PHE A 62 12.43 -2.11 -21.64
C PHE A 62 13.41 -1.11 -22.25
N ALA A 63 14.47 -0.73 -21.52
CA ALA A 63 15.49 0.25 -21.96
C ALA A 63 14.89 1.59 -22.44
N MET A 64 13.77 2.00 -21.87
CA MET A 64 13.01 3.19 -22.29
C MET A 64 13.40 4.49 -21.58
N ARG A 65 14.41 4.48 -20.69
CA ARG A 65 14.81 5.68 -19.92
C ARG A 65 15.04 6.93 -20.78
N ASN A 66 15.62 6.75 -21.97
CA ASN A 66 15.99 7.82 -22.89
C ASN A 66 15.20 7.76 -24.21
N CYS A 67 14.06 7.06 -24.21
CA CYS A 67 13.25 6.96 -25.42
C CYS A 67 12.62 8.33 -25.74
N LYS A 68 12.40 8.60 -27.03
CA LYS A 68 11.70 9.82 -27.43
C LYS A 68 10.25 9.75 -26.90
N PRO A 69 9.72 10.83 -26.31
CA PRO A 69 8.33 10.86 -25.90
C PRO A 69 7.44 10.62 -27.12
N ALA A 70 6.40 9.81 -26.96
CA ALA A 70 5.37 9.68 -27.99
C ALA A 70 4.53 10.96 -28.00
N ASN A 71 4.21 11.48 -29.19
CA ASN A 71 3.18 12.52 -29.29
C ASN A 71 1.87 11.90 -28.79
N THR A 72 1.33 12.49 -27.72
CA THR A 72 0.06 12.08 -27.11
C THR A 72 -0.99 13.14 -27.39
#